data_AF-A0A094FU49-F1
#
_entry.id   AF-A0A094FU49-F1
#
_cell.length_a   1.000
_cell.length_b   1.000
_cell.length_c   1.000
_cell.angle_alpha   90.00
_cell.angle_beta   90.00
_cell.angle_gamma   90.00
#
_symmetry.space_group_name_H-M   'P 1'
#
loop_
_entity.id
_entity.type
_entity.pdbx_description
1 polymer ?
#
loop_
_entity_poly.entity_id
_entity_poly.type
_entity_poly.pdbx_seq_one_letter_code
_entity_poly.pdbx_strand_id
1 'polypeptide(L)'
;MSSRFSRLSGLVFNRYYGHPVHLVTATLKTIVLAHVIWDYGFEAAATAGGSMLPTFEVLGDWVISNKAYRRGRGVVVGDLVTFRSVREPGEKVIKRVIGLEGDYVLTGTPGSGSKNMTQVPKGHCWVTGDNLNDSIDSRMWGPLPMGLIRGKVIAKVLPWSERRWVENELRPRPA
;
A
#
# COMPACT_ATOMS: atom_id res chain seq x y z
N MET A 1 -19.62 -33.28 -18.07
CA MET A 1 -19.71 -32.06 -17.23
C MET A 1 -19.59 -30.76 -18.05
N SER A 2 -20.24 -30.64 -19.22
CA SER A 2 -20.06 -29.48 -20.14
C SER A 2 -21.30 -28.56 -20.28
N SER A 3 -22.45 -28.91 -19.69
CA SER A 3 -23.74 -28.28 -20.02
C SER A 3 -24.10 -27.00 -19.26
N ARG A 4 -23.34 -26.60 -18.22
CA ARG A 4 -23.65 -25.39 -17.43
C ARG A 4 -23.03 -24.12 -18.02
N PHE A 5 -21.86 -24.20 -18.63
CA PHE A 5 -21.16 -23.05 -19.21
C PHE A 5 -21.81 -22.58 -20.53
N SER A 6 -22.29 -23.50 -21.36
CA SER A 6 -22.98 -23.18 -22.62
C SER A 6 -24.37 -22.55 -22.42
N ARG A 7 -25.06 -22.88 -21.32
CA ARG A 7 -26.35 -22.25 -20.97
C ARG A 7 -26.18 -20.81 -20.48
N LEU A 8 -25.09 -20.52 -19.76
CA LEU A 8 -24.74 -19.18 -19.31
C LEU A 8 -24.35 -18.26 -20.49
N SER A 9 -23.58 -18.78 -21.46
CA SER A 9 -23.24 -18.01 -22.65
C SER A 9 -24.46 -17.70 -23.52
N GLY A 10 -25.37 -18.66 -23.73
CA GLY A 10 -26.60 -18.45 -24.51
C GLY A 10 -27.58 -17.43 -23.90
N LEU A 11 -27.71 -17.40 -22.57
CA LEU A 11 -28.56 -16.44 -21.84
C LEU A 11 -28.03 -15.01 -21.89
N VAL A 12 -26.71 -14.84 -21.78
CA VAL A 12 -26.05 -13.53 -21.92
C VAL A 12 -26.13 -13.07 -23.37
N PHE A 13 -25.87 -13.97 -24.33
CA PHE A 13 -25.92 -13.66 -25.75
C PHE A 13 -27.31 -13.19 -26.18
N ASN A 14 -28.38 -13.91 -25.81
CA ASN A 14 -29.75 -13.57 -26.20
C ASN A 14 -30.29 -12.28 -25.54
N ARG A 15 -29.69 -11.82 -24.43
CA ARG A 15 -30.10 -10.59 -23.74
C ARG A 15 -29.47 -9.31 -24.32
N TYR A 16 -28.32 -9.44 -25.00
CA TYR A 16 -27.57 -8.31 -25.56
C TYR A 16 -27.57 -8.29 -27.11
N TYR A 17 -27.87 -9.40 -27.77
CA TYR A 17 -28.02 -9.45 -29.23
C TYR A 17 -29.28 -8.68 -29.66
N GLY A 18 -29.15 -7.72 -30.59
CA GLY A 18 -30.28 -6.93 -31.11
C GLY A 18 -30.75 -5.74 -30.26
N HIS A 19 -30.17 -5.52 -29.06
CA HIS A 19 -30.54 -4.40 -28.18
C HIS A 19 -29.33 -3.50 -27.84
N PRO A 20 -29.00 -2.51 -28.69
CA PRO A 20 -27.79 -1.69 -28.53
C PRO A 20 -27.76 -0.92 -27.19
N VAL A 21 -28.92 -0.49 -26.68
CA VAL A 21 -29.02 0.24 -25.40
C VAL A 21 -28.62 -0.63 -24.20
N HIS A 22 -29.01 -1.92 -24.20
CA HIS A 22 -28.63 -2.83 -23.12
C HIS A 22 -27.13 -3.12 -23.14
N LEU A 23 -26.54 -3.28 -24.32
CA LEU A 23 -25.10 -3.46 -24.47
C LEU A 23 -24.33 -2.23 -23.95
N VAL A 24 -24.73 -1.02 -24.37
CA VAL A 24 -24.10 0.24 -23.95
C VAL A 24 -24.20 0.47 -22.44
N THR A 25 -25.37 0.21 -21.84
CA THR A 25 -25.53 0.37 -20.39
C THR A 25 -24.71 -0.66 -19.61
N ALA A 26 -24.58 -1.89 -20.10
CA ALA A 26 -23.74 -2.91 -19.48
C ALA A 26 -22.25 -2.55 -19.55
N THR A 27 -21.77 -2.10 -20.72
CA THR A 27 -20.37 -1.68 -20.88
C THR A 27 -20.04 -0.45 -20.04
N LEU A 28 -20.93 0.54 -19.96
CA LEU A 28 -20.75 1.69 -19.09
C LEU A 28 -20.62 1.25 -17.62
N LYS A 29 -21.51 0.37 -17.15
CA LYS A 29 -21.48 -0.15 -15.78
C LYS A 29 -20.18 -0.90 -15.48
N THR A 30 -19.69 -1.71 -16.39
CA THR A 30 -18.43 -2.45 -16.18
C THR A 30 -17.22 -1.52 -16.16
N ILE A 31 -17.18 -0.50 -17.02
CA ILE A 31 -16.11 0.51 -17.02
C ILE A 31 -16.10 1.30 -15.72
N VAL A 32 -17.27 1.79 -15.27
CA VAL A 32 -17.38 2.52 -14.00
C VAL A 32 -16.98 1.63 -12.82
N LEU A 33 -17.44 0.37 -12.80
CA LEU A 33 -17.06 -0.58 -11.76
C LEU A 33 -15.56 -0.85 -11.75
N ALA A 34 -14.95 -1.09 -12.92
CA ALA A 34 -13.52 -1.31 -13.06
C ALA A 34 -12.71 -0.08 -12.60
N HIS A 35 -13.13 1.12 -12.96
CA HIS A 35 -12.52 2.38 -12.52
C HIS A 35 -12.56 2.52 -10.99
N VAL A 36 -13.71 2.27 -10.37
CA VAL A 36 -13.86 2.31 -8.90
C VAL A 36 -12.98 1.27 -8.22
N ILE A 37 -12.94 0.03 -8.73
CA ILE A 37 -12.09 -1.02 -8.17
C ILE A 37 -10.61 -0.65 -8.28
N TRP A 38 -10.19 -0.13 -9.43
CA TRP A 38 -8.80 0.26 -9.66
C TRP A 38 -8.36 1.43 -8.78
N ASP A 39 -9.20 2.45 -8.63
CA ASP A 39 -8.85 3.67 -7.92
C ASP A 39 -8.98 3.55 -6.39
N TYR A 40 -9.88 2.69 -5.90
CA TYR A 40 -10.23 2.62 -4.48
C TYR A 40 -10.04 1.24 -3.84
N GLY A 41 -9.83 0.18 -4.62
CA GLY A 41 -9.64 -1.18 -4.14
C GLY A 41 -8.17 -1.49 -3.82
N PHE A 42 -7.49 -2.16 -4.75
CA PHE A 42 -6.15 -2.69 -4.54
C PHE A 42 -5.18 -2.21 -5.63
N GLU A 43 -3.90 -2.14 -5.27
CA GLU A 43 -2.81 -1.85 -6.19
C GLU A 43 -1.74 -2.93 -6.09
N ALA A 44 -1.38 -3.54 -7.21
CA ALA A 44 -0.19 -4.37 -7.30
C ALA A 44 0.97 -3.53 -7.84
N ALA A 45 2.10 -3.51 -7.13
CA ALA A 45 3.28 -2.76 -7.54
C ALA A 45 4.55 -3.59 -7.30
N ALA A 46 5.49 -3.50 -8.23
CA ALA A 46 6.84 -4.01 -8.03
C ALA A 46 7.58 -3.12 -7.03
N THR A 47 8.35 -3.74 -6.13
CA THR A 47 9.26 -3.03 -5.24
C THR A 47 10.65 -2.98 -5.86
N ALA A 48 11.29 -1.82 -5.75
CA ALA A 48 12.67 -1.63 -6.16
C ALA A 48 13.40 -0.81 -5.08
N GLY A 49 14.60 -1.27 -4.70
CA GLY A 49 15.49 -0.59 -3.76
C GLY A 49 15.71 -1.33 -2.43
N GLY A 50 16.88 -1.13 -1.82
CA GLY A 50 17.33 -1.85 -0.62
C GLY A 50 16.77 -1.34 0.71
N SER A 51 15.98 -0.26 0.69
CA SER A 51 15.55 0.44 1.91
C SER A 51 14.61 -0.35 2.83
N MET A 52 13.99 -1.41 2.30
CA MET A 52 13.06 -2.28 3.02
C MET A 52 13.62 -3.68 3.28
N LEU A 53 14.93 -3.89 3.08
CA LEU A 53 15.57 -5.14 3.49
C LEU A 53 15.49 -5.29 5.03
N PRO A 54 15.29 -6.51 5.55
CA PRO A 54 15.11 -7.79 4.85
C PRO A 54 13.64 -8.10 4.51
N THR A 55 12.71 -7.17 4.72
CA THR A 55 11.27 -7.42 4.51
C THR A 55 10.90 -7.58 3.04
N PHE A 56 11.49 -6.76 2.17
CA PHE A 56 11.39 -6.87 0.71
C PHE A 56 12.79 -6.90 0.08
N GLU A 57 12.93 -7.74 -0.94
CA GLU A 57 14.15 -7.83 -1.73
C GLU A 57 14.36 -6.60 -2.62
N VAL A 58 15.61 -6.37 -3.03
CA VAL A 58 16.00 -5.18 -3.81
C VAL A 58 15.26 -5.10 -5.15
N LEU A 59 14.99 -6.25 -5.78
CA LEU A 59 14.29 -6.36 -7.07
C LEU A 59 13.47 -7.66 -7.10
N GLY A 60 12.38 -7.64 -7.86
CA GLY A 60 11.59 -8.84 -8.18
C GLY A 60 10.38 -9.10 -7.27
N ASP A 61 10.33 -8.43 -6.11
CA ASP A 61 9.20 -8.50 -5.20
C ASP A 61 8.00 -7.70 -5.75
N TRP A 62 6.81 -8.30 -5.69
CA TRP A 62 5.56 -7.60 -5.95
C TRP A 62 4.69 -7.60 -4.71
N VAL A 63 4.13 -6.44 -4.41
CA VAL A 63 3.27 -6.25 -3.25
C VAL A 63 1.90 -5.79 -3.64
N ILE A 64 0.91 -6.16 -2.83
CA ILE A 64 -0.45 -5.65 -2.92
C ILE A 64 -0.66 -4.63 -1.82
N SER A 65 -1.11 -3.44 -2.23
CA SER A 65 -1.55 -2.36 -1.34
C SER A 65 -3.06 -2.23 -1.35
N ASN A 66 -3.66 -2.14 -0.17
CA ASN A 66 -5.07 -1.85 0.02
C ASN A 66 -5.29 -0.33 0.12
N LYS A 67 -6.02 0.23 -0.85
CA LYS A 67 -6.32 1.67 -0.93
C LYS A 67 -7.45 2.11 0.00
N ALA A 68 -8.14 1.19 0.69
CA ALA A 68 -9.08 1.55 1.76
C ALA A 68 -8.39 2.36 2.88
N TYR A 69 -7.09 2.10 3.10
CA TYR A 69 -6.23 2.76 4.08
C TYR A 69 -5.58 4.06 3.58
N ARG A 70 -5.92 4.52 2.37
CA ARG A 70 -5.41 5.78 1.81
C ARG A 70 -5.67 6.96 2.75
N ARG A 71 -4.80 7.97 2.71
CA ARG A 71 -4.86 9.15 3.58
C ARG A 71 -4.72 8.81 5.08
N GLY A 72 -4.05 7.71 5.42
CA GLY A 72 -3.80 7.30 6.81
C GLY A 72 -4.99 6.66 7.54
N ARG A 73 -6.07 6.30 6.84
CA ARG A 73 -7.26 5.72 7.46
C ARG A 73 -6.96 4.35 8.04
N GLY A 74 -7.14 4.17 9.35
CA GLY A 74 -6.94 2.88 10.02
C GLY A 74 -5.50 2.37 9.98
N VAL A 75 -4.54 3.24 9.65
CA VAL A 75 -3.11 2.91 9.68
C VAL A 75 -2.66 2.91 11.14
N VAL A 76 -1.97 1.85 11.54
CA VAL A 76 -1.41 1.69 12.88
C VAL A 76 0.12 1.67 12.85
N VAL A 77 0.75 1.90 14.00
CA VAL A 77 2.20 1.74 14.15
C VAL A 77 2.61 0.33 13.75
N GLY A 78 3.65 0.22 12.92
CA GLY A 78 4.20 -1.02 12.36
C GLY A 78 3.65 -1.43 11.01
N ASP A 79 2.59 -0.77 10.52
CA ASP A 79 2.09 -0.98 9.17
C ASP A 79 3.09 -0.51 8.12
N LEU A 80 3.12 -1.24 7.00
CA LEU A 80 3.81 -0.81 5.78
C LEU A 80 2.87 0.01 4.92
N VAL A 81 3.29 1.21 4.53
CA VAL A 81 2.46 2.13 3.74
C VAL A 81 3.16 2.52 2.44
N THR A 82 2.38 2.62 1.38
CA THR A 82 2.82 3.20 0.10
C THR A 82 2.39 4.65 0.04
N PHE A 83 3.29 5.54 -0.36
CA PHE A 83 3.02 6.98 -0.45
C PHE A 83 3.81 7.60 -1.59
N ARG A 84 3.44 8.82 -1.98
CA ARG A 84 4.18 9.58 -2.99
C ARG A 84 5.47 10.11 -2.37
N SER A 85 6.61 9.89 -3.02
CA SER A 85 7.91 10.38 -2.56
C SER A 85 7.88 11.90 -2.36
N VAL A 86 8.42 12.35 -1.23
CA VAL A 86 8.61 13.78 -0.93
C VAL A 86 9.83 14.33 -1.66
N ARG A 87 10.83 13.47 -1.94
CA ARG A 87 12.10 13.86 -2.57
C ARG A 87 12.00 13.88 -4.09
N GLU A 88 11.34 12.88 -4.68
CA GLU A 88 11.31 12.65 -6.12
C GLU A 88 9.85 12.61 -6.61
N PRO A 89 9.29 13.73 -7.08
CA PRO A 89 7.90 13.80 -7.50
C PRO A 89 7.56 12.76 -8.57
N GLY A 90 6.53 11.96 -8.31
CA GLY A 90 6.06 10.93 -9.24
C GLY A 90 6.40 9.51 -8.79
N GLU A 91 7.40 9.34 -7.93
CA GLU A 91 7.75 8.03 -7.39
C GLU A 91 6.85 7.60 -6.24
N LYS A 92 6.64 6.29 -6.12
CA LYS A 92 5.94 5.66 -4.99
C LYS A 92 6.96 4.93 -4.14
N VAL A 93 6.93 5.20 -2.85
CA VAL A 93 7.88 4.64 -1.88
C VAL A 93 7.10 3.84 -0.85
N ILE A 94 7.73 2.77 -0.37
CA ILE A 94 7.22 1.94 0.73
C ILE A 94 8.10 2.18 1.95
N LYS A 95 7.47 2.45 3.08
CA LYS A 95 8.14 2.55 4.39
C LYS A 95 7.23 2.00 5.49
N ARG A 96 7.83 1.68 6.64
CA ARG A 96 7.12 1.26 7.84
C ARG A 96 6.76 2.46 8.70
N VAL A 97 5.54 2.48 9.21
CA VAL A 97 5.10 3.49 10.18
C VAL A 97 5.70 3.16 11.54
N ILE A 98 6.46 4.09 12.11
CA ILE A 98 7.09 3.93 13.43
C ILE A 98 6.37 4.74 14.51
N GLY A 99 5.72 5.83 14.12
CA GLY A 99 4.92 6.65 15.04
C GLY A 99 3.76 7.33 14.32
N LEU A 100 2.70 7.57 15.06
CA LEU A 100 1.51 8.31 14.64
C LEU A 100 1.45 9.64 15.37
N GLU A 101 0.44 10.45 15.04
CA GLU A 101 0.23 11.75 15.69
C GLU A 101 0.25 11.66 17.23
N GLY A 102 1.01 12.55 17.85
CA GLY A 102 1.20 12.59 19.30
C GLY A 102 2.33 11.70 19.84
N ASP A 103 2.79 10.70 19.07
CA ASP A 103 3.90 9.84 19.49
C ASP A 103 5.22 10.61 19.52
N TYR A 104 6.09 10.23 20.45
CA TYR A 104 7.48 10.71 20.48
C TYR A 104 8.39 9.68 19.82
N VAL A 105 9.04 10.08 18.75
CA VAL A 105 9.93 9.23 17.95
C VAL A 105 11.36 9.76 17.98
N LEU A 106 12.33 8.85 17.87
CA LEU A 106 13.73 9.22 17.75
C LEU A 106 14.01 9.73 16.33
N THR A 107 14.63 10.91 16.21
CA THR A 107 14.94 11.50 14.90
C THR A 107 16.20 10.92 14.26
N GLY A 108 17.12 10.40 15.08
CA GLY A 108 18.35 9.76 14.61
C GLY A 108 18.21 8.25 14.39
N THR A 109 19.24 7.66 13.79
CA THR A 109 19.38 6.19 13.72
C THR A 109 19.63 5.64 15.13
N PRO A 110 18.88 4.62 15.58
CA PRO A 110 19.15 3.92 16.82
C PRO A 110 20.62 3.48 16.89
N GLY A 111 21.29 3.74 18.02
CA GLY A 111 22.72 3.42 18.21
C GLY A 111 23.71 4.48 17.71
N SER A 112 23.28 5.49 16.95
CA SER A 112 24.14 6.59 16.49
C SER A 112 24.46 7.63 17.59
N GLY A 113 24.01 7.43 18.83
CA GLY A 113 24.21 8.35 19.95
C GLY A 113 23.29 9.59 19.96
N SER A 114 22.56 9.85 18.88
CA SER A 114 21.49 10.86 18.87
C SER A 114 20.37 10.45 19.82
N LYS A 115 20.03 11.33 20.77
CA LYS A 115 18.92 11.16 21.72
C LYS A 115 17.78 12.16 21.46
N ASN A 116 17.81 12.83 20.32
CA ASN A 116 16.81 13.83 19.99
C ASN A 116 15.49 13.12 19.65
N MET A 117 14.46 13.41 20.45
CA MET A 117 13.10 12.97 20.20
C MET A 117 12.30 14.11 19.59
N THR A 118 11.34 13.77 18.75
CA THR A 118 10.39 14.74 18.18
C THR A 118 9.01 14.15 18.31
N GLN A 119 8.05 14.99 18.71
CA GLN A 119 6.66 14.62 18.70
C GLN A 119 6.11 14.69 17.27
N VAL A 120 5.41 13.65 16.83
CA VAL A 120 4.77 13.61 15.53
C VAL A 120 3.57 14.58 15.53
N PRO A 121 3.51 15.56 14.62
CA PRO A 121 2.39 16.49 14.53
C PRO A 121 1.07 15.83 14.17
N LYS A 122 -0.05 16.50 14.46
CA LYS A 122 -1.39 16.04 14.06
C LYS A 122 -1.48 15.86 12.54
N GLY A 123 -2.18 14.80 12.10
CA GLY A 123 -2.33 14.45 10.69
C GLY A 123 -1.04 13.99 9.99
N HIS A 124 0.04 13.75 10.73
CA HIS A 124 1.30 13.24 10.22
C HIS A 124 1.64 11.88 10.86
N CYS A 125 2.48 11.12 10.19
CA CYS A 125 3.11 9.92 10.74
C CYS A 125 4.62 9.98 10.56
N TRP A 126 5.36 9.23 11.37
CA TRP A 126 6.79 9.02 11.18
C TRP A 126 6.99 7.68 10.47
N VAL A 127 7.71 7.70 9.35
CA VAL A 127 7.98 6.49 8.57
C VAL A 127 9.48 6.25 8.44
N THR A 128 9.87 4.99 8.51
CA THR A 128 11.27 4.54 8.44
C THR A 128 11.35 3.29 7.57
N GLY A 129 12.44 3.14 6.82
CA GLY A 129 12.73 1.88 6.13
C GLY A 129 13.31 0.86 7.09
N ASP A 130 13.07 -0.42 6.83
CA ASP A 130 13.59 -1.51 7.68
C ASP A 130 15.12 -1.63 7.56
N ASN A 131 15.70 -1.25 6.41
CA ASN A 131 17.13 -1.09 6.24
C ASN A 131 17.55 0.34 6.60
N LEU A 132 17.82 0.56 7.89
CA LEU A 132 18.13 1.88 8.44
C LEU A 132 19.31 2.59 7.77
N ASN A 133 20.30 1.84 7.27
CA ASN A 133 21.53 2.40 6.68
C ASN A 133 21.32 2.86 5.23
N ASP A 134 20.36 2.27 4.52
CA ASP A 134 20.10 2.52 3.09
C ASP A 134 18.71 3.16 2.86
N SER A 135 18.11 3.69 3.92
CA SER A 135 16.76 4.26 3.85
C SER A 135 16.77 5.77 3.95
N ILE A 136 16.32 6.43 2.88
CA ILE A 136 15.89 7.82 2.88
C ILE A 136 14.44 7.88 3.37
N ASP A 137 14.23 8.40 4.58
CA ASP A 137 12.95 8.37 5.28
C ASP A 137 12.76 9.57 6.22
N SER A 138 11.78 9.53 7.14
CA SER A 138 11.43 10.65 8.01
C SER A 138 12.60 11.17 8.85
N ARG A 139 13.66 10.39 9.08
CA ARG A 139 14.88 10.85 9.74
C ARG A 139 15.60 11.97 8.96
N MET A 140 15.44 12.01 7.63
CA MET A 140 16.08 13.00 6.77
C MET A 140 15.18 14.19 6.43
N TRP A 141 13.89 13.96 6.22
CA TRP A 141 12.95 14.99 5.74
C TRP A 141 11.78 15.27 6.69
N GLY A 142 11.73 14.63 7.85
CA GLY A 142 10.74 14.87 8.90
C GLY A 142 9.45 14.06 8.76
N PRO A 143 8.38 14.44 9.49
CA PRO A 143 7.11 13.72 9.52
C PRO A 143 6.41 13.71 8.14
N LEU A 144 5.79 12.59 7.79
CA LEU A 144 5.01 12.41 6.56
C LEU A 144 3.56 12.84 6.76
N PRO A 145 3.02 13.76 5.95
CA PRO A 145 1.59 14.04 5.96
C PRO A 145 0.81 12.79 5.57
N MET A 146 -0.13 12.35 6.42
CA MET A 146 -0.91 11.12 6.17
C MET A 146 -1.69 11.19 4.85
N GLY A 147 -2.04 12.39 4.38
CA GLY A 147 -2.69 12.62 3.10
C GLY A 147 -1.91 12.14 1.86
N LEU A 148 -0.59 11.95 1.97
CA LEU A 148 0.25 11.41 0.90
C LEU A 148 0.18 9.88 0.78
N ILE A 149 -0.33 9.19 1.81
CA ILE A 149 -0.48 7.74 1.84
C ILE A 149 -1.50 7.29 0.80
N ARG A 150 -1.09 6.38 -0.06
CA ARG A 150 -1.88 5.78 -1.15
C ARG A 150 -2.51 4.46 -0.74
N GLY A 151 -1.89 3.70 0.15
CA GLY A 151 -2.48 2.50 0.71
C GLY A 151 -1.57 1.82 1.74
N LYS A 152 -2.11 0.78 2.35
CA LYS A 152 -1.39 -0.11 3.27
C LYS A 152 -0.96 -1.36 2.51
N VAL A 153 0.31 -1.76 2.60
CA VAL A 153 0.79 -3.02 2.04
C VAL A 153 0.25 -4.17 2.89
N ILE A 154 -0.44 -5.11 2.24
CA ILE A 154 -1.10 -6.24 2.92
C ILE A 154 -0.50 -7.60 2.55
N ALA A 155 0.14 -7.72 1.39
CA ALA A 155 0.71 -8.99 0.96
C ALA A 155 1.91 -8.79 0.01
N LYS A 156 2.89 -9.67 0.12
CA LYS A 156 3.88 -9.96 -0.93
C LYS A 156 3.32 -11.11 -1.75
N VAL A 157 3.23 -10.94 -3.07
CA VAL A 157 2.61 -11.92 -3.98
C VAL A 157 3.56 -12.53 -4.99
N LEU A 158 4.66 -11.84 -5.31
CA LEU A 158 5.74 -12.40 -6.11
C LEU A 158 7.10 -12.22 -5.40
N PRO A 159 8.05 -13.14 -5.61
CA PRO A 159 7.91 -14.40 -6.36
C PRO A 159 6.91 -15.38 -5.72
N TRP A 160 6.25 -16.22 -6.53
CA TRP A 160 5.10 -17.04 -6.08
C TRP A 160 5.44 -18.03 -4.95
N SER A 161 6.69 -18.48 -4.90
CA SER A 161 7.25 -19.34 -3.85
C SER A 161 7.31 -18.67 -2.47
N GLU A 162 7.39 -17.35 -2.43
CA GLU A 162 7.59 -16.54 -1.21
C GLU A 162 6.37 -15.68 -0.88
N ARG A 163 5.22 -15.97 -1.48
CA ARG A 163 4.00 -15.20 -1.23
C ARG A 163 3.61 -15.30 0.25
N ARG A 164 3.33 -14.16 0.87
CA ARG A 164 2.93 -14.08 2.28
C ARG A 164 2.07 -12.86 2.54
N TRP A 165 1.20 -12.96 3.54
CA TRP A 165 0.57 -11.79 4.13
C TRP A 165 1.60 -10.98 4.91
N VAL A 166 1.50 -9.66 4.84
CA VAL A 166 2.34 -8.75 5.60
C VAL A 166 1.69 -8.55 6.97
N GLU A 167 2.36 -9.06 7.99
CA GLU A 167 1.94 -8.93 9.38
C GLU A 167 2.62 -7.72 10.05
N ASN A 168 1.99 -7.21 11.10
CA ASN A 168 2.58 -6.16 11.90
C ASN A 168 3.49 -6.75 12.97
N GLU A 169 4.80 -6.58 12.77
CA GLU A 169 5.83 -7.10 13.68
C GLU A 169 6.08 -6.17 14.88
N LEU A 170 5.68 -4.89 14.80
CA LEU A 170 5.84 -3.96 15.92
C LEU A 170 4.68 -4.15 16.90
N ARG A 171 4.96 -4.84 18.01
CA ARG A 171 4.03 -4.93 19.13
C ARG A 171 4.17 -3.69 20.02
N PRO A 172 3.06 -3.06 20.43
CA PRO A 172 3.10 -2.09 21.51
C PRO A 172 3.75 -2.73 22.74
N ARG A 173 4.61 -1.98 23.44
CA ARG A 173 5.08 -2.44 24.75
C ARG A 173 3.85 -2.59 25.65
N PRO A 174 3.62 -3.76 26.27
CA PRO A 174 2.54 -3.90 27.24
C PRO A 174 2.73 -2.86 28.34
N ALA A 175 1.61 -2.25 28.75
CA ALA A 175 1.57 -1.21 29.78
C ALA A 175 2.09 -1.71 31.13
#